data_AF-A0A447KWN9-F1
#
_entry.id   AF-A0A447KWN9-F1
#
_cell.length_a   1.000
_cell.length_b   1.000
_cell.length_c   1.000
_cell.angle_alpha   90.00
_cell.angle_beta   90.00
_cell.angle_gamma   90.00
#
_symmetry.space_group_name_H-M   'P 1'
#
loop_
_entity.id
_entity.type
_entity.pdbx_description
1 polymer ?
#
loop_
_entity_poly.entity_id
_entity_poly.type
_entity_poly.pdbx_seq_one_letter_code
_entity_poly.pdbx_strand_id
1 'polypeptide(L)'
;MKSSSGDLIRYLNANMGLGKVDPSWQQALNDSHKGYYHASEFTQNMMWESYPYPVTLEKLLAGNDGKVILNGVPAKAITPPQPPVQQAWYNKTGSTNGFSTYAVFIPAQKIAVVMLANKSFPNEQRVTAVYNIVQTLKK
;
A
#
# COMPACT_ATOMS: atom_id res chain seq x y z
N MET A 1 2.21 12.61 -10.65
CA MET A 1 0.98 12.10 -11.28
C MET A 1 -0.23 12.88 -10.75
N LYS A 2 -1.26 13.12 -11.57
CA LYS A 2 -2.59 13.56 -11.12
C LYS A 2 -3.60 12.52 -11.62
N SER A 3 -4.59 12.19 -10.81
CA SER A 3 -5.59 11.15 -11.12
C SER A 3 -6.86 11.36 -10.28
N SER A 4 -7.95 10.70 -10.66
CA SER A 4 -9.21 10.71 -9.92
C SER A 4 -9.29 9.53 -8.94
N SER A 5 -10.21 9.59 -7.96
CA SER A 5 -10.48 8.43 -7.09
C SER A 5 -11.02 7.23 -7.88
N GLY A 6 -11.82 7.47 -8.92
CA GLY A 6 -12.35 6.44 -9.81
C GLY A 6 -11.27 5.70 -10.61
N ASP A 7 -10.28 6.42 -11.13
CA ASP A 7 -9.16 5.81 -11.84
C ASP A 7 -8.22 5.06 -10.89
N LEU A 8 -7.93 5.63 -9.72
CA LEU A 8 -7.08 4.98 -8.74
C LEU A 8 -7.71 3.71 -8.18
N ILE A 9 -9.03 3.70 -7.91
CA ILE A 9 -9.68 2.45 -7.45
C ILE A 9 -9.69 1.40 -8.57
N ARG A 10 -9.85 1.79 -9.84
CA ARG A 10 -9.68 0.88 -10.99
C ARG A 10 -8.26 0.31 -11.05
N TYR A 11 -7.24 1.14 -10.81
CA TYR A 11 -5.85 0.70 -10.75
C TYR A 11 -5.59 -0.26 -9.57
N LEU A 12 -6.13 0.00 -8.38
CA LEU A 12 -6.02 -0.92 -7.24
C LEU A 12 -6.76 -2.24 -7.47
N ASN A 13 -7.91 -2.21 -8.15
CA ASN A 13 -8.59 -3.43 -8.58
C ASN A 13 -7.71 -4.27 -9.51
N ALA A 14 -7.04 -3.65 -10.49
CA ALA A 14 -6.09 -4.34 -11.35
C ALA A 14 -4.91 -4.94 -10.57
N ASN A 15 -4.40 -4.25 -9.55
CA ASN A 15 -3.37 -4.79 -8.64
C ASN A 15 -3.85 -6.02 -7.86
N MET A 16 -5.16 -6.17 -7.63
CA MET A 16 -5.74 -7.37 -7.03
C MET A 16 -6.15 -8.44 -8.05
N GLY A 17 -5.85 -8.25 -9.34
CA GLY A 17 -6.31 -9.14 -10.42
C GLY A 17 -7.82 -9.06 -10.67
N LEU A 18 -8.46 -7.95 -10.28
CA LEU A 18 -9.88 -7.71 -10.51
C LEU A 18 -10.08 -6.84 -11.74
N GLY A 19 -10.99 -7.27 -12.61
CA GLY A 19 -11.28 -6.61 -13.88
C GLY A 19 -10.50 -7.22 -15.06
N LYS A 20 -10.62 -6.59 -16.23
CA LYS A 20 -9.95 -7.05 -17.46
C LYS A 20 -8.71 -6.22 -17.70
N VAL A 21 -7.55 -6.89 -17.66
CA VAL A 21 -6.23 -6.33 -17.94
C VAL A 21 -5.54 -7.30 -18.89
N ASP A 22 -4.77 -6.78 -19.86
CA ASP A 22 -3.96 -7.63 -20.74
C ASP A 22 -3.00 -8.50 -19.91
N PRO A 23 -2.75 -9.77 -20.30
CA PRO A 23 -1.86 -10.66 -19.56
C PRO A 23 -0.47 -10.08 -19.27
N SER A 24 0.11 -9.33 -20.21
CA SER A 24 1.43 -8.71 -20.02
C SER A 24 1.41 -7.64 -18.93
N TRP A 25 0.35 -6.82 -18.89
CA TRP A 25 0.15 -5.81 -17.86
C TRP A 25 -0.20 -6.42 -16.51
N GLN A 26 -0.97 -7.51 -16.47
CA GLN A 26 -1.25 -8.23 -15.23
C GLN A 26 0.04 -8.83 -14.64
N GLN A 27 0.92 -9.36 -15.49
CA GLN A 27 2.23 -9.85 -15.06
C GLN A 27 3.09 -8.71 -14.47
N ALA A 28 3.13 -7.55 -15.11
CA ALA A 28 3.86 -6.38 -14.60
C ALA A 28 3.32 -5.90 -13.24
N LEU A 29 2.00 -5.91 -13.04
CA LEU A 29 1.38 -5.61 -11.74
C LEU A 29 1.80 -6.62 -10.67
N ASN A 30 1.74 -7.92 -10.98
CA ASN A 30 2.16 -8.97 -10.06
C ASN A 30 3.65 -8.85 -9.71
N ASP A 31 4.51 -8.53 -10.67
CA ASP A 31 5.94 -8.32 -10.44
C ASP A 31 6.21 -7.15 -9.51
N SER A 32 5.34 -6.12 -9.51
CA SER A 32 5.47 -5.00 -8.59
C SER A 32 5.25 -5.37 -7.12
N HIS A 33 4.66 -6.55 -6.84
CA HIS A 33 4.35 -7.05 -5.50
C HIS A 33 5.37 -8.05 -4.96
N LYS A 34 6.44 -8.34 -5.72
CA LYS A 34 7.56 -9.15 -5.22
C LYS A 34 8.27 -8.43 -4.08
N GLY A 35 8.56 -9.13 -2.99
CA GLY A 35 9.25 -8.58 -1.82
C GLY A 35 10.76 -8.68 -1.95
N TYR A 36 11.46 -7.57 -1.85
CA TYR A 36 12.92 -7.51 -2.06
C TYR A 36 13.69 -7.28 -0.76
N TYR A 37 13.13 -6.52 0.17
CA TYR A 37 13.78 -6.20 1.44
C TYR A 37 12.77 -6.19 2.59
N HIS A 38 13.21 -6.60 3.78
CA HIS A 38 12.52 -6.23 5.02
C HIS A 38 13.13 -4.94 5.56
N ALA A 39 12.27 -3.98 5.92
CA ALA A 39 12.67 -2.67 6.43
C ALA A 39 11.64 -2.18 7.45
N SER A 40 12.08 -1.81 8.65
CA SER A 40 11.17 -1.45 9.75
C SER A 40 10.08 -2.53 9.95
N GLU A 41 8.81 -2.18 9.81
CA GLU A 41 7.65 -3.06 9.99
C GLU A 41 7.13 -3.68 8.68
N PHE A 42 7.74 -3.39 7.53
CA PHE A 42 7.21 -3.77 6.22
C PHE A 42 8.21 -4.53 5.35
N THR A 43 7.68 -5.18 4.32
CA THR A 43 8.42 -5.67 3.18
C THR A 43 8.37 -4.63 2.05
N GLN A 44 9.53 -4.19 1.58
CA GLN A 44 9.67 -3.31 0.43
C GLN A 44 9.50 -4.13 -0.86
N ASN A 45 8.50 -3.76 -1.66
CA ASN A 45 8.29 -4.27 -3.01
C ASN A 45 8.75 -3.23 -4.04
N MET A 46 8.37 -3.36 -5.32
CA MET A 46 8.59 -2.29 -6.29
C MET A 46 7.56 -1.18 -6.04
N MET A 47 8.01 -0.08 -5.44
CA MET A 47 7.21 1.06 -4.96
C MET A 47 6.25 0.75 -3.81
N TRP A 48 5.56 -0.39 -3.82
CA TRP A 48 4.66 -0.80 -2.74
C TRP A 48 5.42 -1.17 -1.45
N GLU A 49 4.78 -0.89 -0.33
CA GLU A 49 5.14 -1.42 0.99
C GLU A 49 4.07 -2.45 1.37
N SER A 50 4.46 -3.61 1.89
CA SER A 50 3.52 -4.66 2.29
C SER A 50 3.72 -5.14 3.72
N TYR A 51 2.60 -5.45 4.38
CA TYR A 51 2.55 -5.99 5.73
C TYR A 51 1.76 -7.30 5.70
N PRO A 52 2.19 -8.36 6.42
CA PRO A 52 1.35 -9.53 6.62
C PRO A 52 -0.01 -9.14 7.17
N TYR A 53 -1.08 -9.69 6.58
CA TYR A 53 -2.44 -9.41 7.01
C TYR A 53 -3.01 -10.60 7.81
N PRO A 54 -3.68 -10.37 8.96
CA PRO A 54 -4.03 -9.07 9.54
C PRO A 54 -2.83 -8.32 10.15
N VAL A 55 -2.84 -7.00 10.00
CA VAL A 55 -1.84 -6.07 10.57
C VAL A 55 -2.49 -5.18 11.64
N THR A 56 -1.74 -4.79 12.67
CA THR A 56 -2.21 -3.86 13.70
C THR A 56 -2.06 -2.41 13.24
N LEU A 57 -2.87 -1.50 13.80
CA LEU A 57 -2.73 -0.07 13.52
C LEU A 57 -1.33 0.43 13.90
N GLU A 58 -0.80 0.00 15.05
CA GLU A 58 0.54 0.36 15.55
C GLU A 58 1.64 0.07 14.52
N LYS A 59 1.64 -1.13 13.91
CA LYS A 59 2.64 -1.49 12.89
C LYS A 59 2.52 -0.64 11.63
N LEU A 60 1.30 -0.35 11.20
CA LEU A 60 1.06 0.53 10.05
C LEU A 60 1.52 1.96 10.35
N LEU A 61 1.29 2.47 11.56
CA LEU A 61 1.77 3.79 11.98
C LEU A 61 3.29 3.85 12.00
N ALA A 62 3.94 2.87 12.62
CA ALA A 62 5.39 2.78 12.69
C ALA A 62 6.03 2.72 11.28
N GLY A 63 5.49 1.90 10.38
CA GLY A 63 6.04 1.78 9.02
C GLY A 63 5.76 2.98 8.10
N ASN A 64 4.76 3.82 8.41
CA ASN A 64 4.44 5.05 7.65
C ASN A 64 4.91 6.34 8.36
N ASP A 65 5.70 6.22 9.42
CA ASP A 65 6.17 7.33 10.24
C ASP A 65 7.11 8.26 9.45
N GLY A 66 6.99 9.58 9.69
CA GLY A 66 7.82 10.58 9.03
C GLY A 66 9.31 10.39 9.27
N LYS A 67 9.72 9.85 10.43
CA LYS A 67 11.11 9.55 10.77
C LYS A 67 11.66 8.40 9.94
N VAL A 68 10.87 7.35 9.69
CA VAL A 68 11.24 6.25 8.80
C VAL A 68 11.50 6.78 7.39
N ILE A 69 10.64 7.70 6.92
CA ILE A 69 10.75 8.32 5.60
C ILE A 69 11.98 9.24 5.50
N LEU A 70 12.23 10.08 6.52
CA LEU A 70 13.27 11.11 6.47
C LEU A 70 14.67 10.59 6.80
N ASN A 71 14.78 9.62 7.70
CA ASN A 71 16.08 9.15 8.21
C ASN A 71 16.51 7.84 7.54
N GLY A 72 15.60 7.18 6.82
CA GLY A 72 15.79 5.82 6.36
C GLY A 72 15.81 4.81 7.52
N VAL A 73 15.76 3.54 7.17
CA VAL A 73 15.84 2.42 8.11
C VAL A 73 16.74 1.33 7.52
N PRO A 74 17.40 0.51 8.36
CA PRO A 74 18.14 -0.64 7.84
C PRO A 74 17.24 -1.56 7.01
N ALA A 75 17.74 -1.97 5.84
CA ALA A 75 17.04 -2.85 4.92
C ALA A 75 17.79 -4.18 4.81
N LYS A 76 17.09 -5.30 5.06
CA LYS A 76 17.62 -6.65 4.93
C LYS A 76 17.12 -7.29 3.65
N ALA A 77 18.03 -7.65 2.74
CA ALA A 77 17.69 -8.29 1.48
C ALA A 77 16.99 -9.65 1.68
N ILE A 78 16.05 -9.96 0.79
CA ILE A 78 15.35 -11.23 0.70
C ILE A 78 15.86 -11.94 -0.57
N THR A 79 16.58 -13.05 -0.39
CA THR A 79 17.19 -13.80 -1.50
C THR A 79 16.77 -15.28 -1.43
N PRO A 80 16.07 -15.82 -2.45
CA PRO A 80 15.51 -15.10 -3.61
C PRO A 80 14.37 -14.13 -3.21
N PRO A 81 14.00 -13.14 -4.06
CA PRO A 81 12.89 -12.25 -3.77
C PRO A 81 11.61 -13.02 -3.41
N GLN A 82 10.89 -12.53 -2.40
CA GLN A 82 9.64 -13.12 -1.97
C GLN A 82 8.59 -12.98 -3.09
N PRO A 83 7.86 -14.04 -3.45
CA PRO A 83 6.76 -13.93 -4.40
C PRO A 83 5.63 -13.02 -3.87
N PRO A 84 4.75 -12.49 -4.75
CA PRO A 84 3.58 -11.73 -4.33
C PRO A 84 2.72 -12.47 -3.31
N VAL A 85 2.27 -11.77 -2.27
CA VAL A 85 1.54 -12.36 -1.14
C VAL A 85 0.09 -11.91 -1.18
N GLN A 86 -0.84 -12.85 -1.28
CA GLN A 86 -2.27 -12.52 -1.31
C GLN A 86 -2.80 -12.01 0.05
N GLN A 87 -2.33 -12.61 1.14
CA GLN A 87 -2.67 -12.24 2.52
C GLN A 87 -1.77 -11.10 3.04
N ALA A 88 -1.80 -9.96 2.34
CA ALA A 88 -1.01 -8.80 2.71
C ALA A 88 -1.79 -7.49 2.56
N TRP A 89 -1.48 -6.54 3.45
CA TRP A 89 -1.86 -5.14 3.33
C TRP A 89 -0.79 -4.43 2.51
N TYR A 90 -1.11 -4.08 1.27
CA TYR A 90 -0.26 -3.25 0.43
C TYR A 90 -0.68 -1.79 0.57
N ASN A 91 0.27 -0.88 0.75
CA ASN A 91 -0.03 0.54 0.86
C ASN A 91 0.99 1.43 0.15
N LYS A 92 0.55 2.67 -0.10
CA LYS A 92 1.45 3.79 -0.37
C LYS A 92 0.87 5.12 0.10
N THR A 93 1.70 5.92 0.77
CA THR A 93 1.47 7.34 1.05
C THR A 93 2.02 8.23 -0.08
N GLY A 94 1.37 9.37 -0.34
CA GLY A 94 1.86 10.38 -1.27
C GLY A 94 1.52 11.79 -0.80
N SER A 95 2.43 12.74 -0.94
CA SER A 95 2.25 14.11 -0.48
C SER A 95 2.82 15.12 -1.46
N THR A 96 2.14 16.26 -1.59
CA THR A 96 2.66 17.51 -2.19
C THR A 96 2.34 18.67 -1.24
N ASN A 97 2.71 19.89 -1.58
CA ASN A 97 2.41 21.07 -0.74
C ASN A 97 0.90 21.24 -0.46
N GLY A 98 0.03 20.83 -1.40
CA GLY A 98 -1.42 21.02 -1.29
C GLY A 98 -2.24 19.73 -1.27
N PHE A 99 -1.62 18.55 -1.38
CA PHE A 99 -2.36 17.30 -1.52
C PHE A 99 -1.79 16.17 -0.66
N SER A 100 -2.70 15.33 -0.19
CA SER A 100 -2.42 14.13 0.60
C SER A 100 -3.11 12.92 -0.03
N THR A 101 -2.37 11.82 -0.15
CA THR A 101 -2.86 10.55 -0.68
C THR A 101 -2.49 9.41 0.25
N TYR A 102 -3.41 8.45 0.38
CA TYR A 102 -3.12 7.10 0.87
C TYR A 102 -3.90 6.09 0.04
N ALA A 103 -3.20 5.11 -0.52
CA ALA A 103 -3.76 4.03 -1.32
C ALA A 103 -3.46 2.70 -0.62
N VAL A 104 -4.48 1.85 -0.49
CA VAL A 104 -4.38 0.55 0.17
C VAL A 104 -5.16 -0.49 -0.62
N PHE A 105 -4.60 -1.69 -0.77
CA PHE A 105 -5.33 -2.86 -1.25
C PHE A 105 -4.91 -4.14 -0.50
N ILE A 106 -5.86 -5.06 -0.37
CA ILE A 106 -5.70 -6.33 0.35
C ILE A 106 -6.26 -7.44 -0.54
N PRO A 107 -5.41 -8.08 -1.37
CA PRO A 107 -5.86 -9.01 -2.41
C PRO A 107 -6.78 -10.13 -1.89
N ALA A 108 -6.39 -10.80 -0.80
CA ALA A 108 -7.18 -11.89 -0.21
C ALA A 108 -8.57 -11.46 0.28
N GLN A 109 -8.76 -10.18 0.59
CA GLN A 109 -10.04 -9.64 1.05
C GLN A 109 -10.83 -8.96 -0.07
N LYS A 110 -10.24 -8.77 -1.25
CA LYS A 110 -10.79 -7.96 -2.35
C LYS A 110 -11.20 -6.55 -1.88
N ILE A 111 -10.45 -6.00 -0.92
CA ILE A 111 -10.67 -4.66 -0.38
C ILE A 111 -9.63 -3.72 -0.96
N ALA A 112 -10.06 -2.57 -1.45
CA ALA A 112 -9.20 -1.45 -1.79
C ALA A 112 -9.79 -0.13 -1.28
N VAL A 113 -8.93 0.78 -0.83
CA VAL A 113 -9.30 2.10 -0.35
C VAL A 113 -8.35 3.13 -0.93
N VAL A 114 -8.91 4.19 -1.48
CA VAL A 114 -8.17 5.37 -1.95
C VAL A 114 -8.65 6.58 -1.18
N MET A 115 -7.73 7.26 -0.51
CA MET A 115 -7.96 8.54 0.13
C MET A 115 -7.21 9.63 -0.65
N LEU A 116 -7.94 10.64 -1.12
CA LEU A 116 -7.40 11.85 -1.74
C LEU A 116 -7.91 13.06 -0.96
N ALA A 117 -7.02 13.96 -0.58
CA ALA A 117 -7.37 15.25 -0.01
C ALA A 117 -6.60 16.37 -0.69
N ASN A 118 -7.27 17.50 -0.89
CA ASN A 118 -6.70 18.77 -1.35
C ASN A 118 -6.16 19.63 -0.19
N LYS A 119 -5.62 18.97 0.84
CA LYS A 119 -4.92 19.58 1.96
C LYS A 119 -3.76 18.68 2.37
N SER A 120 -2.63 19.27 2.75
CA SER A 120 -1.56 18.53 3.41
C SER A 120 -1.93 18.25 4.87
N PHE A 121 -1.91 16.98 5.27
CA PHE A 121 -2.13 16.56 6.66
C PHE A 121 -1.32 15.29 7.00
N PRO A 122 -1.06 14.99 8.28
CA PRO A 122 -0.14 13.93 8.70
C PRO A 122 -0.46 12.54 8.15
N ASN A 123 0.58 11.73 7.87
CA ASN A 123 0.42 10.34 7.43
C ASN A 123 -0.36 9.50 8.44
N GLU A 124 -0.08 9.67 9.73
CA GLU A 124 -0.77 8.97 10.83
C GLU A 124 -2.30 9.08 10.72
N GLN A 125 -2.81 10.29 10.44
CA GLN A 125 -4.25 10.51 10.30
C GLN A 125 -4.83 9.79 9.08
N ARG A 126 -4.07 9.72 7.97
CA ARG A 126 -4.47 8.99 6.76
C ARG A 126 -4.54 7.48 7.03
N VAL A 127 -3.51 6.96 7.68
CA VAL A 127 -3.37 5.53 8.01
C VAL A 127 -4.46 5.11 8.98
N THR A 128 -4.67 5.86 10.07
CA THR A 128 -5.72 5.57 11.06
C THR A 128 -7.11 5.58 10.45
N ALA A 129 -7.43 6.58 9.63
CA ALA A 129 -8.74 6.66 8.99
C ALA A 129 -8.99 5.48 8.03
N VAL A 130 -8.02 5.15 7.17
CA VAL A 130 -8.17 3.99 6.26
C VAL A 130 -8.18 2.66 7.01
N TYR A 131 -7.38 2.51 8.08
CA TYR A 131 -7.44 1.33 8.94
C TYR A 131 -8.85 1.10 9.49
N ASN A 132 -9.47 2.13 10.06
CA ASN A 132 -10.82 2.05 10.63
C ASN A 132 -11.89 1.74 9.57
N ILE A 133 -11.77 2.32 8.37
CA ILE A 133 -12.63 1.97 7.23
C ILE A 133 -12.50 0.48 6.92
N VAL A 134 -11.27 -0.02 6.77
CA VAL A 134 -11.03 -1.43 6.46
C VAL A 134 -11.57 -2.35 7.56
N GLN A 135 -11.40 -2.02 8.85
CA GLN A 135 -11.99 -2.84 9.93
C GLN A 135 -13.52 -2.90 9.85
N THR A 136 -14.17 -1.84 9.38
CA THR A 136 -15.64 -1.80 9.22
C THR A 136 -16.14 -2.63 8.03
N LEU A 137 -15.30 -2.81 7.01
CA LEU A 137 -15.59 -3.63 5.83
C LEU A 137 -15.44 -5.13 6.10
N LYS A 138 -14.67 -5.51 7.12
CA LYS A 138 -14.54 -6.90 7.60
C LYS A 138 -15.78 -7.29 8.40
N LYS A 139 -16.89 -7.51 7.72
CA LYS A 139 -18.05 -8.20 8.31
C LYS A 139 -17.88 -9.71 8.16
#